data_AF-A0A7C8QMX7-F1
#
_entry.id   AF-A0A7C8QMX7-F1
#
_cell.length_a   1.000
_cell.length_b   1.000
_cell.length_c   1.000
_cell.angle_alpha   90.00
_cell.angle_beta   90.00
_cell.angle_gamma   90.00
#
_symmetry.space_group_name_H-M   'P 1'
#
loop_
_entity.id
_entity.type
_entity.pdbx_description
1 polymer ?
#
loop_
_entity_poly.entity_id
_entity_poly.type
_entity_poly.pdbx_seq_one_letter_code
_entity_poly.pdbx_strand_id
1 'polypeptide(L)'
;MPQFKPTQRKNGAIVLTMHKNLGPPALPQEDNSQSSQQIPQCQRKRQHYTAFIEHMKTLPPSTTDLEIRTLDTSSAPYFELISFVEALTQRLRSRKDYEFVLAWMRVFLKIHGETVAKEEEELAKAEDSEAEDEEDSDDDEMADLRDEKPTVKEALQEYREEMKQEAGRVSELVGYCGGVLGFLRSSR
;
A
#
# COMPACT_ATOMS: atom_id res chain seq x y z
N MET A 1 8.21 -12.31 12.15
CA MET A 1 7.01 -11.46 11.92
C MET A 1 7.44 -10.00 11.84
N PRO A 2 7.44 -9.38 10.66
CA PRO A 2 7.94 -8.02 10.50
C PRO A 2 7.02 -6.99 11.17
N GLN A 3 7.61 -6.10 11.96
CA GLN A 3 6.90 -5.03 12.67
C GLN A 3 7.20 -3.70 11.96
N PHE A 4 6.16 -3.03 11.48
CA PHE A 4 6.27 -1.70 10.90
C PHE A 4 6.21 -0.66 12.02
N LYS A 5 7.29 0.10 12.19
CA LYS A 5 7.28 1.27 13.08
C LYS A 5 7.37 2.53 12.22
N PRO A 6 6.54 3.56 12.51
CA PRO A 6 6.81 4.89 11.99
C PRO A 6 8.12 5.36 12.62
N THR A 7 9.17 5.48 11.80
CA THR A 7 10.49 5.92 12.25
C THR A 7 10.80 7.26 11.61
N GLN A 8 11.22 8.22 12.43
CA GLN A 8 11.69 9.52 11.96
C GLN A 8 13.07 9.37 11.32
N ARG A 9 13.19 9.67 10.03
CA ARG A 9 14.47 9.84 9.33
C ARG A 9 15.15 11.14 9.84
N LYS A 10 16.47 11.24 9.67
CA LYS A 10 17.30 12.37 10.19
C LYS A 10 16.89 13.76 9.68
N ASN A 11 16.09 13.81 8.61
CA ASN A 11 15.50 15.01 8.02
C ASN A 11 14.09 15.34 8.57
N GLY A 12 13.58 14.61 9.56
CA GLY A 12 12.25 14.81 10.14
C GLY A 12 11.09 14.14 9.38
N ALA A 13 11.39 13.33 8.37
CA ALA A 13 10.43 12.56 7.59
C ALA A 13 10.01 11.27 8.33
N ILE A 14 8.71 11.02 8.50
CA ILE A 14 8.21 9.78 9.10
C ILE A 14 8.11 8.71 8.01
N VAL A 15 9.00 7.71 8.07
CA VAL A 15 8.99 6.59 7.12
C VAL A 15 8.63 5.28 7.82
N LEU A 16 7.79 4.49 7.17
CA LEU A 16 7.46 3.11 7.56
C LEU A 16 8.65 2.21 7.24
N THR A 17 9.62 2.15 8.14
CA THR A 17 10.82 1.31 7.95
C THR A 17 10.61 -0.08 8.58
N MET A 18 10.93 -1.11 7.80
CA MET A 18 10.97 -2.51 8.23
C MET A 18 12.29 -2.80 8.95
N HIS A 19 12.25 -3.09 10.26
CA HIS A 19 13.44 -3.57 10.98
C HIS A 19 13.42 -5.10 11.10
N LYS A 20 14.36 -5.78 10.43
CA LYS A 20 14.68 -7.20 10.67
C LYS A 20 15.34 -7.31 12.04
N ASN A 21 14.60 -7.72 13.07
CA ASN A 21 15.21 -7.96 14.39
C ASN A 21 15.99 -9.27 14.36
N LEU A 22 17.30 -9.13 14.46
CA LEU A 22 18.27 -10.19 14.75
C LEU A 22 18.29 -10.38 16.28
N GLY A 23 17.83 -11.54 16.77
CA GLY A 23 18.00 -12.02 18.15
C GLY A 23 17.25 -11.26 19.26
N PRO A 24 16.87 -11.91 20.37
CA PRO A 24 16.20 -11.24 21.49
C PRO A 24 17.23 -10.68 22.47
N PRO A 25 17.23 -9.37 22.79
CA PRO A 25 17.83 -8.88 24.02
C PRO A 25 16.73 -8.71 25.08
N ALA A 26 16.98 -9.30 26.24
CA ALA A 26 16.14 -9.25 27.43
C ALA A 26 15.79 -7.80 27.81
N LEU A 27 14.50 -7.55 28.05
CA LEU A 27 14.03 -6.38 28.77
C LEU A 27 13.62 -6.78 30.19
N PRO A 28 13.91 -5.93 31.20
CA PRO A 28 13.42 -6.13 32.56
C PRO A 28 11.90 -6.07 32.59
N GLN A 29 11.31 -6.98 33.36
CA GLN A 29 9.87 -6.99 33.63
C GLN A 29 9.52 -5.78 34.48
N GLU A 30 8.69 -4.90 33.93
CA GLU A 30 7.86 -3.99 34.72
C GLU A 30 6.41 -4.46 34.56
N ASP A 31 5.90 -4.90 35.69
CA ASP A 31 4.56 -5.38 35.97
C ASP A 31 3.55 -4.23 35.86
N ASN A 32 2.58 -4.33 34.94
CA ASN A 32 1.21 -4.03 35.34
C ASN A 32 0.17 -4.62 34.40
N SER A 33 -0.69 -5.40 35.02
CA SER A 33 -1.88 -6.03 34.48
C SER A 33 -2.88 -5.01 33.94
N GLN A 34 -3.26 -5.14 32.66
CA GLN A 34 -4.66 -5.15 32.18
C GLN A 34 -4.72 -5.18 30.63
N SER A 35 -5.41 -6.19 30.10
CA SER A 35 -5.89 -6.32 28.71
C SER A 35 -4.85 -6.57 27.60
N SER A 36 -4.24 -7.76 27.61
CA SER A 36 -3.74 -8.38 26.37
C SER A 36 -4.91 -8.90 25.53
N GLN A 37 -5.71 -8.00 24.97
CA GLN A 37 -6.40 -8.33 23.73
C GLN A 37 -5.37 -8.19 22.62
N GLN A 38 -4.83 -9.31 22.14
CA GLN A 38 -3.99 -9.35 20.96
C GLN A 38 -4.82 -8.81 19.79
N ILE A 39 -4.60 -7.53 19.46
CA ILE A 39 -5.19 -6.90 18.28
C ILE A 39 -4.73 -7.73 17.07
N PRO A 40 -5.66 -8.32 16.29
CA PRO A 40 -5.35 -9.06 15.08
C PRO A 40 -4.41 -8.25 14.18
N GLN A 41 -3.43 -8.89 13.55
CA GLN A 41 -2.43 -8.22 12.72
C GLN A 41 -3.06 -7.30 11.66
N CYS A 42 -4.20 -7.71 11.08
CA CYS A 42 -4.98 -6.89 10.18
C CYS A 42 -5.38 -5.55 10.83
N GLN A 43 -5.95 -5.57 12.04
CA GLN A 43 -6.37 -4.36 12.76
C GLN A 43 -5.19 -3.45 13.10
N ARG A 44 -4.02 -4.00 13.43
CA ARG A 44 -2.79 -3.20 13.62
C ARG A 44 -2.37 -2.47 12.35
N LYS A 45 -2.31 -3.17 11.20
CA LYS A 45 -2.02 -2.53 9.90
C LYS A 45 -2.99 -1.37 9.61
N ARG A 46 -4.30 -1.53 9.90
CA ARG A 46 -5.28 -0.46 9.69
C ARG A 46 -5.03 0.79 10.53
N GLN A 47 -4.65 0.61 11.78
CA GLN A 47 -4.34 1.75 12.66
C GLN A 47 -3.09 2.50 12.19
N HIS A 48 -2.07 1.78 11.75
CA HIS A 48 -0.83 2.38 11.25
C HIS A 48 -1.07 3.18 9.96
N TYR A 49 -1.82 2.66 8.99
CA TYR A 49 -2.17 3.40 7.77
C TYR A 49 -3.07 4.60 8.05
N THR A 50 -3.98 4.49 9.01
CA THR A 50 -4.82 5.62 9.41
C THR A 50 -3.96 6.76 9.96
N ALA A 51 -3.06 6.48 10.90
CA ALA A 51 -2.17 7.48 11.48
C ALA A 51 -1.23 8.11 10.44
N PHE A 52 -0.70 7.30 9.51
CA PHE A 52 0.13 7.78 8.41
C PHE A 52 -0.62 8.77 7.50
N ILE A 53 -1.84 8.44 7.08
CA ILE A 53 -2.64 9.32 6.22
C ILE A 53 -3.02 10.62 6.95
N GLU A 54 -3.41 10.55 8.23
CA GLU A 54 -3.70 11.76 9.00
C GLU A 54 -2.45 12.65 9.14
N HIS A 55 -1.27 12.07 9.34
CA HIS A 55 -0.02 12.83 9.33
C HIS A 55 0.22 13.50 7.96
N MET A 56 0.12 12.75 6.86
CA MET A 56 0.31 13.33 5.51
C MET A 56 -0.68 14.47 5.21
N LYS A 57 -1.89 14.44 5.76
CA LYS A 57 -2.87 15.53 5.63
C LYS A 57 -2.46 16.81 6.37
N THR A 58 -1.59 16.72 7.37
CA THR A 58 -1.04 17.89 8.08
C THR A 58 0.15 18.52 7.35
N LEU A 59 0.75 17.80 6.40
CA LEU A 59 1.92 18.27 5.67
C LEU A 59 1.52 19.22 4.52
N PRO A 60 2.34 20.25 4.24
CA PRO A 60 2.20 21.04 3.03
C PRO A 60 2.35 20.16 1.77
N PRO A 61 1.68 20.49 0.65
CA PRO A 61 1.75 19.69 -0.58
C PRO A 61 3.17 19.43 -1.08
N SER A 62 4.08 20.39 -0.92
CA SER A 62 5.50 20.25 -1.29
C SER A 62 6.24 19.24 -0.43
N THR A 63 5.94 19.17 0.86
CA THR A 63 6.53 18.20 1.77
C THR A 63 6.01 16.81 1.48
N THR A 64 4.70 16.64 1.27
CA THR A 64 4.12 15.34 0.89
C THR A 64 4.66 14.85 -0.45
N ASP A 65 4.87 15.73 -1.43
CA ASP A 65 5.54 15.37 -2.69
C ASP A 65 6.98 14.85 -2.46
N LEU A 66 7.73 15.50 -1.57
CA LEU A 66 9.07 15.05 -1.20
C LEU A 66 9.02 13.67 -0.52
N GLU A 67 8.11 13.46 0.43
CA GLU A 67 7.93 12.17 1.09
C GLU A 67 7.69 11.05 0.06
N ILE A 68 6.76 11.28 -0.87
CA ILE A 68 6.46 10.30 -1.93
C ILE A 68 7.70 10.06 -2.80
N ARG A 69 8.47 11.09 -3.16
CA ARG A 69 9.68 10.92 -3.96
C ARG A 69 10.79 10.13 -3.25
N THR A 70 10.80 10.15 -1.92
CA THR A 70 11.86 9.52 -1.11
C THR A 70 11.54 8.10 -0.64
N LEU A 71 10.43 7.52 -1.11
CA LEU A 71 10.10 6.11 -0.89
C LEU A 71 11.21 5.22 -1.46
N ASP A 72 11.57 4.17 -0.73
CA ASP A 72 12.64 3.25 -1.10
C ASP A 72 12.26 2.40 -2.32
N THR A 73 13.04 2.55 -3.39
CA THR A 73 12.95 1.78 -4.65
C THR A 73 14.19 0.91 -4.87
N SER A 74 15.08 0.77 -3.89
CA SER A 74 16.41 0.18 -4.10
C SER A 74 16.46 -1.33 -3.88
N SER A 75 15.52 -1.89 -3.11
CA SER A 75 15.54 -3.31 -2.75
C SER A 75 14.17 -3.95 -2.93
N ALA A 76 14.11 -4.99 -3.77
CA ALA A 76 12.95 -5.85 -3.86
C ALA A 76 12.88 -6.76 -2.61
N PRO A 77 11.68 -7.00 -2.06
CA PRO A 77 10.39 -6.49 -2.52
C PRO A 77 10.17 -5.04 -2.07
N TYR A 78 9.53 -4.22 -2.91
CA TYR A 78 9.37 -2.76 -2.72
C TYR A 78 8.35 -2.41 -1.60
N PHE A 79 8.65 -2.81 -0.37
CA PHE A 79 7.74 -2.73 0.77
C PHE A 79 7.19 -1.33 1.04
N GLU A 80 7.99 -0.28 0.83
CA GLU A 80 7.54 1.11 1.03
C GLU A 80 6.48 1.50 -0.02
N LEU A 81 6.65 1.08 -1.28
CA LEU A 81 5.68 1.31 -2.36
C LEU A 81 4.39 0.53 -2.10
N ILE A 82 4.51 -0.76 -1.77
CA ILE A 82 3.37 -1.65 -1.45
C ILE A 82 2.58 -1.07 -0.28
N SER A 83 3.25 -0.71 0.82
CA SER A 83 2.60 -0.16 2.02
C SER A 83 1.91 1.17 1.74
N PHE A 84 2.49 2.01 0.88
CA PHE A 84 1.87 3.27 0.47
C PHE A 84 0.58 3.04 -0.33
N VAL A 85 0.62 2.14 -1.31
CA VAL A 85 -0.55 1.77 -2.11
C VAL A 85 -1.63 1.15 -1.22
N GLU A 86 -1.27 0.20 -0.34
CA GLU A 86 -2.20 -0.42 0.62
C GLU A 86 -2.86 0.63 1.55
N ALA A 87 -2.10 1.65 2.00
CA ALA A 87 -2.63 2.71 2.83
C ALA A 87 -3.68 3.56 2.08
N LEU A 88 -3.43 3.87 0.80
CA LEU A 88 -4.40 4.56 -0.07
C LEU A 88 -5.63 3.68 -0.35
N THR A 89 -5.44 2.40 -0.67
CA THR A 89 -6.52 1.42 -0.87
C THR A 89 -7.42 1.31 0.35
N GLN A 90 -6.84 1.25 1.55
CA GLN A 90 -7.60 1.21 2.79
C GLN A 90 -8.40 2.49 3.04
N ARG A 91 -7.86 3.64 2.62
CA ARG A 91 -8.56 4.92 2.76
C ARG A 91 -9.79 4.98 1.83
N LEU A 92 -9.69 4.43 0.62
CA LEU A 92 -10.83 4.25 -0.29
C LEU A 92 -11.89 3.32 0.27
N ARG A 93 -11.49 2.16 0.82
CA ARG A 93 -12.41 1.24 1.52
C ARG A 93 -13.18 1.90 2.65
N SER A 94 -12.56 2.89 3.28
CA SER A 94 -13.16 3.68 4.35
C SER A 94 -14.07 4.81 3.84
N ARG A 95 -14.21 4.96 2.52
CA ARG A 95 -14.99 5.99 1.80
C ARG A 95 -14.70 7.41 2.27
N LYS A 96 -13.42 7.70 2.51
CA LYS A 96 -12.94 9.01 2.99
C LYS A 96 -11.83 9.53 2.10
N ASP A 97 -11.69 10.85 2.11
CA ASP A 97 -10.52 11.53 1.52
C ASP A 97 -10.29 11.16 0.04
N TYR A 98 -11.36 11.00 -0.76
CA TYR A 98 -11.29 10.52 -2.15
C TYR A 98 -10.36 11.39 -3.03
N GLU A 99 -10.52 12.71 -2.99
CA GLU A 99 -9.66 13.65 -3.73
C GLU A 99 -8.18 13.56 -3.32
N PHE A 100 -7.93 13.34 -2.02
CA PHE A 100 -6.58 13.18 -1.49
C PHE A 100 -5.95 11.88 -2.02
N VAL A 101 -6.67 10.77 -1.95
CA VAL A 101 -6.19 9.49 -2.48
C VAL A 101 -5.90 9.60 -3.98
N LEU A 102 -6.83 10.21 -4.73
CA LEU A 102 -6.69 10.41 -6.16
C LEU A 102 -5.48 11.29 -6.52
N ALA A 103 -5.28 12.38 -5.79
CA ALA A 103 -4.15 13.28 -6.00
C ALA A 103 -2.81 12.57 -5.75
N TRP A 104 -2.67 11.89 -4.62
CA TRP A 104 -1.40 11.26 -4.25
C TRP A 104 -1.10 9.98 -5.01
N MET A 105 -2.12 9.22 -5.42
CA MET A 105 -1.90 8.10 -6.34
C MET A 105 -1.36 8.59 -7.69
N ARG A 106 -1.88 9.71 -8.22
CA ARG A 106 -1.36 10.28 -9.47
C ARG A 106 0.10 10.70 -9.33
N VAL A 107 0.47 11.34 -8.22
CA VAL A 107 1.86 11.73 -7.93
C VAL A 107 2.75 10.49 -7.78
N PHE A 108 2.29 9.47 -7.06
CA PHE A 108 2.99 8.20 -6.90
C PHE A 108 3.28 7.55 -8.25
N LEU A 109 2.28 7.37 -9.12
CA LEU A 109 2.47 6.76 -10.44
C LEU A 109 3.35 7.61 -11.35
N LYS A 110 3.30 8.95 -11.21
CA LYS A 110 4.17 9.85 -11.98
C LYS A 110 5.65 9.70 -11.60
N ILE A 111 5.94 9.45 -10.33
CA ILE A 111 7.32 9.36 -9.82
C ILE A 111 7.87 7.93 -9.94
N HIS A 112 7.08 6.95 -9.52
CA HIS A 112 7.50 5.56 -9.37
C HIS A 112 7.01 4.64 -10.49
N GLY A 113 6.32 5.17 -11.50
CA GLY A 113 5.75 4.38 -12.60
C GLY A 113 6.79 3.57 -13.37
N GLU A 114 8.00 4.09 -13.57
CA GLU A 114 9.09 3.35 -14.21
C GLU A 114 9.58 2.17 -13.36
N THR A 115 9.68 2.34 -12.04
CA THR A 115 10.06 1.27 -11.11
C THR A 115 9.00 0.17 -11.07
N VAL A 116 7.71 0.54 -11.05
CA VAL A 116 6.60 -0.41 -11.09
C VAL A 116 6.62 -1.23 -12.39
N ALA A 117 6.83 -0.56 -13.54
CA ALA A 117 6.92 -1.25 -14.82
C ALA A 117 8.12 -2.21 -14.89
N LYS A 118 9.25 -1.81 -14.30
CA LYS A 118 10.45 -2.65 -14.23
C LYS A 118 10.23 -3.90 -13.37
N GLU A 119 9.59 -3.78 -12.20
CA GLU A 119 9.24 -4.95 -11.37
C GLU A 119 8.36 -5.93 -12.16
N GLU A 120 7.35 -5.41 -12.87
CA GLU A 120 6.46 -6.23 -13.68
C GLU A 120 7.21 -6.99 -14.80
N GLU A 121 8.17 -6.34 -15.46
CA GLU A 121 9.01 -6.97 -16.49
C GLU A 121 9.94 -8.05 -15.89
N GLU A 122 10.54 -7.79 -14.71
CA GLU A 122 11.40 -8.77 -14.02
C GLU A 122 10.62 -10.00 -13.58
N LEU A 123 9.37 -9.82 -13.12
CA LEU A 123 8.48 -10.93 -12.78
C LEU A 123 8.07 -11.74 -14.01
N ALA A 124 7.73 -11.08 -15.12
CA ALA A 124 7.37 -11.77 -16.36
C ALA A 124 8.54 -12.61 -16.93
N LYS A 125 9.78 -12.11 -16.84
CA LYS A 125 10.98 -12.86 -17.26
C LYS A 125 11.26 -14.08 -16.39
N ALA A 126 10.96 -13.99 -15.09
CA ALA A 126 11.12 -15.12 -14.19
C ALA A 126 10.14 -16.26 -14.53
N GLU A 127 8.89 -15.91 -14.88
CA GLU A 127 7.86 -16.86 -15.30
C GLU A 127 8.22 -17.59 -16.61
N ASP A 128 8.79 -16.89 -17.59
CA ASP A 128 9.18 -17.50 -18.88
C ASP A 128 10.40 -18.45 -18.77
N SER A 129 11.26 -18.27 -17.77
CA SER A 129 12.48 -19.10 -17.61
C SER A 129 12.25 -20.46 -16.93
N GLU A 130 11.06 -20.70 -16.37
CA GLU A 130 10.71 -21.96 -15.69
C GLU A 130 10.09 -23.01 -16.65
N ALA A 131 9.96 -22.70 -17.94
CA ALA A 131 9.28 -23.53 -18.94
C ALA A 131 10.18 -24.47 -19.78
N GLU A 132 11.50 -24.53 -19.54
CA GLU A 132 12.44 -25.34 -20.37
C GLU A 132 13.15 -26.50 -19.65
N ASP A 133 12.97 -26.72 -18.34
CA ASP A 133 13.61 -27.84 -17.62
C ASP A 133 12.60 -28.91 -17.16
N GLU A 134 11.99 -29.63 -18.10
CA GLU A 134 11.40 -30.96 -17.84
C GLU A 134 12.41 -32.06 -18.24
N GLU A 135 13.37 -32.36 -17.36
CA GLU A 135 14.04 -33.67 -17.36
C GLU A 135 13.48 -34.54 -16.22
N ASP A 136 12.87 -35.67 -16.61
CA ASP A 136 12.31 -36.72 -15.76
C ASP A 136 13.26 -37.12 -14.60
N SER A 137 12.86 -36.86 -13.35
CA SER A 137 13.35 -37.60 -12.20
C SER A 137 12.28 -37.64 -11.10
N ASP A 138 11.67 -38.81 -10.93
CA ASP A 138 10.78 -39.15 -9.83
C ASP A 138 11.57 -39.14 -8.51
N ASP A 139 11.32 -38.17 -7.62
CA ASP A 139 11.56 -38.30 -6.18
C ASP A 139 10.61 -37.36 -5.39
N ASP A 140 9.77 -37.97 -4.56
CA ASP A 140 8.80 -37.36 -3.64
C ASP A 140 9.48 -36.64 -2.45
N GLU A 141 9.33 -35.31 -2.34
CA GLU A 141 9.28 -34.46 -1.11
C GLU A 141 9.51 -33.01 -1.56
N MET A 142 8.83 -31.95 -1.11
CA MET A 142 7.92 -31.65 -0.02
C MET A 142 7.27 -30.31 -0.42
N ALA A 143 5.95 -30.20 -0.34
CA ALA A 143 5.23 -28.94 -0.55
C ALA A 143 5.50 -27.96 0.62
N ASP A 144 6.57 -27.17 0.53
CA ASP A 144 6.98 -26.26 1.60
C ASP A 144 6.81 -24.78 1.18
N LEU A 145 5.74 -24.16 1.71
CA LEU A 145 5.61 -22.74 2.03
C LEU A 145 6.32 -21.76 1.07
N ARG A 146 5.82 -21.64 -0.17
CA ARG A 146 6.10 -20.44 -0.98
C ARG A 146 5.48 -19.24 -0.26
N ASP A 147 6.28 -18.59 0.60
CA ASP A 147 6.03 -17.22 1.05
C ASP A 147 5.99 -16.36 -0.22
N GLU A 148 4.82 -16.23 -0.85
CA GLU A 148 4.65 -15.35 -1.99
C GLU A 148 5.02 -13.94 -1.55
N LYS A 149 6.10 -13.43 -2.16
CA LYS A 149 6.61 -12.10 -1.81
C LYS A 149 5.56 -11.10 -2.31
N PRO A 150 5.08 -10.20 -1.45
CA PRO A 150 4.09 -9.22 -1.88
C PRO A 150 4.70 -8.37 -3.00
N THR A 151 3.96 -8.20 -4.08
CA THR A 151 4.38 -7.42 -5.25
C THR A 151 3.65 -6.09 -5.31
N VAL A 152 4.23 -5.07 -5.95
CA VAL A 152 3.52 -3.79 -6.15
C VAL A 152 2.35 -3.98 -7.10
N LYS A 153 2.45 -4.92 -8.06
CA LYS A 153 1.38 -5.28 -8.99
C LYS A 153 0.10 -5.71 -8.28
N GLU A 154 0.21 -6.61 -7.30
CA GLU A 154 -0.94 -7.07 -6.51
C GLU A 154 -1.59 -5.92 -5.73
N ALA A 155 -0.78 -5.08 -5.08
CA ALA A 155 -1.30 -3.93 -4.34
C ALA A 155 -2.02 -2.93 -5.26
N LEU A 156 -1.48 -2.69 -6.47
CA LEU A 156 -2.10 -1.84 -7.48
C LEU A 156 -3.38 -2.46 -8.06
N GLN A 157 -3.44 -3.78 -8.18
CA GLN A 157 -4.65 -4.48 -8.60
C GLN A 157 -5.77 -4.29 -7.58
N GLU A 158 -5.49 -4.47 -6.30
CA GLU A 158 -6.46 -4.24 -5.22
C GLU A 158 -6.93 -2.78 -5.19
N TYR A 159 -5.99 -1.83 -5.32
CA TYR A 159 -6.31 -0.41 -5.44
C TYR A 159 -7.26 -0.12 -6.61
N ARG A 160 -7.01 -0.72 -7.79
CA ARG A 160 -7.80 -0.51 -9.00
C ARG A 160 -9.25 -0.97 -8.80
N GLU A 161 -9.45 -2.09 -8.14
CA GLU A 161 -10.78 -2.63 -7.86
C GLU A 161 -11.58 -1.70 -6.94
N GLU A 162 -10.98 -1.24 -5.84
CA GLU A 162 -11.59 -0.29 -4.91
C GLU A 162 -11.87 1.06 -5.58
N MET A 163 -10.93 1.57 -6.38
CA MET A 163 -11.12 2.79 -7.15
C MET A 163 -12.26 2.70 -8.15
N LYS A 164 -12.43 1.56 -8.83
CA LYS A 164 -13.53 1.37 -9.78
C LYS A 164 -14.88 1.46 -9.09
N GLN A 165 -15.01 0.81 -7.93
CA GLN A 165 -16.24 0.86 -7.13
C GLN A 165 -16.54 2.28 -6.66
N GLU A 166 -15.56 2.96 -6.10
CA GLU A 166 -15.75 4.30 -5.53
C GLU A 166 -15.95 5.36 -6.61
N ALA A 167 -15.23 5.28 -7.73
CA ALA A 167 -15.43 6.17 -8.88
C ALA A 167 -16.82 5.99 -9.49
N GLY A 168 -17.31 4.74 -9.59
CA GLY A 168 -18.68 4.44 -10.02
C GLY A 168 -19.70 5.18 -9.15
N ARG A 169 -19.61 4.99 -7.82
CA ARG A 169 -20.49 5.64 -6.84
C ARG A 169 -20.49 7.16 -6.93
N VAL A 170 -19.31 7.78 -7.02
CA VAL A 170 -19.18 9.25 -7.13
C VAL A 170 -19.71 9.76 -8.46
N SER A 171 -19.40 9.07 -9.56
CA SER A 171 -19.83 9.48 -10.91
C SER A 171 -21.34 9.40 -11.09
N GLU A 172 -21.99 8.38 -10.55
CA GLU A 172 -23.45 8.23 -10.60
C GLU A 172 -24.14 9.38 -9.85
N LEU A 173 -23.67 9.67 -8.63
CA LEU A 173 -24.24 10.74 -7.81
C LEU A 173 -24.09 12.11 -8.48
N VAL A 174 -22.87 12.45 -8.92
CA VAL A 174 -22.60 13.73 -9.58
C VAL A 174 -23.32 13.81 -10.94
N GLY A 175 -23.43 12.69 -11.65
CA GLY A 175 -24.17 12.59 -12.91
C GLY A 175 -25.66 12.86 -12.75
N TYR A 176 -26.30 12.25 -11.75
CA TYR A 176 -27.72 12.48 -11.46
C TYR A 176 -27.98 13.94 -11.06
N CYS A 177 -27.23 14.46 -10.08
CA CYS A 177 -27.38 15.84 -9.64
C CYS A 177 -27.12 16.83 -10.78
N GLY A 178 -26.06 16.61 -11.56
CA GLY A 178 -25.72 17.44 -12.72
C GLY A 178 -26.80 17.40 -13.79
N GLY A 179 -27.35 16.23 -14.10
CA GLY A 179 -28.41 16.05 -15.09
C GLY A 179 -29.71 16.78 -14.69
N VAL A 180 -30.17 16.60 -13.44
CA VAL A 180 -31.37 17.26 -12.92
C VAL A 180 -31.18 18.78 -12.90
N LEU A 181 -30.03 19.27 -12.41
CA LEU A 181 -29.74 20.71 -12.41
C LEU A 181 -29.66 21.27 -13.84
N GLY A 182 -29.09 20.52 -14.79
CA GLY A 182 -29.07 20.86 -16.21
C GLY A 182 -30.48 21.04 -16.76
N PHE A 183 -31.37 20.08 -16.51
CA PHE A 183 -32.78 20.12 -16.93
C PHE A 183 -33.54 21.33 -16.34
N LEU A 184 -33.37 21.60 -15.03
CA LEU A 184 -34.02 22.72 -14.36
C LEU A 184 -33.52 24.08 -14.88
N ARG A 185 -32.25 24.17 -15.29
CA ARG A 185 -31.67 25.39 -15.86
C ARG A 185 -32.07 25.61 -17.32
N SER A 186 -32.33 24.56 -18.09
CA SER A 186 -32.73 24.66 -19.51
C SER A 186 -34.24 24.83 -19.71
N SER A 187 -35.06 24.64 -18.66
CA SER A 187 -36.53 24.74 -18.73
C SER A 187 -37.05 26.18 -18.55
N ARG A 188 -36.19 27.18 -18.69
CA ARG A 188 -36.51 28.61 -18.70
C ARG A 188 -35.98 29.23 -19.98
#